data_AF-A0A811JVR2-F1
#
_entry.id   AF-A0A811JVR2-F1
#
_cell.length_a   1.000
_cell.length_b   1.000
_cell.length_c   1.000
_cell.angle_alpha   90.00
_cell.angle_beta   90.00
_cell.angle_gamma   90.00
#
_symmetry.space_group_name_H-M   'P 1'
#
loop_
_entity.id
_entity.type
_entity.pdbx_description
1 polymer ?
#
loop_
_entity_poly.entity_id
_entity_poly.type
_entity_poly.pdbx_seq_one_letter_code
_entity_poly.pdbx_strand_id
1 'polypeptide(L)'
;MSKISRDTLNEVVAELLKGSQEKKRKFRETVELQIALKNYDPQKDKRFSGTVRLRNIPRPNMKVCVLGDQKHCDEAKEQGLPFMSADDLKKLNKDKKAVKKLAKSYDAFLSSDSLIKQIPRLLGPGLNKAGKFPSVVTHNDSLTAKADEIKATVKFQMKKVLCLAVAIGHVEMSQEELFQNLENSALKSLLDSDTMENTAITSRADVTQMILVQKVSKGLRWTEVANKLGRSKEWTTAACLEEEAVAIVTFFNLPSQCLPWLQTVPYKSQPGIPSDPALYRLYEALGVYGPAMKELIHEEFGDGIMSAIDFKFNVEREPDPNGDRVKIIWSGKFLPYQRF
;
A
#
# COMPACT_ATOMS: atom_id res chain seq x y z
N MET A 1 1.38 17.55 1.14
CA MET A 1 2.21 17.70 -0.07
C MET A 1 1.57 16.87 -1.17
N SER A 2 0.58 17.38 -1.90
CA SER A 2 -0.07 16.58 -2.94
C SER A 2 -0.16 17.36 -4.24
N LYS A 3 0.30 16.69 -5.30
CA LYS A 3 0.50 17.11 -6.70
C LYS A 3 1.82 17.85 -6.96
N ILE A 4 2.76 17.10 -7.53
CA ILE A 4 3.87 17.68 -8.29
C ILE A 4 3.25 18.55 -9.38
N SER A 5 3.66 19.82 -9.49
CA SER A 5 3.12 20.73 -10.49
C SER A 5 3.51 20.25 -11.89
N ARG A 6 2.57 20.34 -12.85
CA ARG A 6 2.86 20.09 -14.26
C ARG A 6 3.95 21.03 -14.78
N ASP A 7 3.98 22.24 -14.26
CA ASP A 7 4.97 23.26 -14.64
C ASP A 7 6.35 22.87 -14.14
N THR A 8 6.45 22.39 -12.90
CA THR A 8 7.73 21.91 -12.35
C THR A 8 8.26 20.68 -13.08
N LEU A 9 7.37 19.79 -13.56
CA LEU A 9 7.79 18.64 -14.37
C LEU A 9 8.34 19.09 -15.73
N ASN A 10 7.68 20.05 -16.38
CA ASN A 10 8.13 20.59 -17.66
C ASN A 10 9.47 21.32 -17.55
N GLU A 11 9.66 22.11 -16.50
CA GLU A 11 10.93 22.79 -16.22
C GLU A 11 12.07 21.78 -16.01
N VAL A 12 11.86 20.74 -15.20
CA VAL A 12 12.87 19.71 -14.93
C VAL A 12 13.25 18.94 -16.19
N VAL A 13 12.29 18.61 -17.07
CA VAL A 13 12.60 17.95 -18.35
C VAL A 13 13.41 18.87 -19.27
N ALA A 14 13.08 20.16 -19.32
CA ALA A 14 13.82 21.14 -20.11
C ALA A 14 15.27 21.30 -19.62
N GLU A 15 15.49 21.37 -18.31
CA GLU A 15 16.82 21.40 -17.71
C GLU A 15 17.62 20.12 -17.99
N LEU A 16 16.96 18.97 -17.92
CA LEU A 16 17.59 17.67 -18.20
C LEU A 16 18.09 17.57 -19.64
N LEU A 17 17.27 18.03 -20.61
CA LEU A 17 17.66 18.06 -22.02
C LEU A 17 18.79 19.05 -22.27
N LYS A 18 18.79 20.23 -21.62
CA LYS A 18 19.89 21.20 -21.70
C LYS A 18 21.20 20.63 -21.14
N GLY A 19 21.17 20.01 -19.97
CA GLY A 19 22.35 19.41 -19.35
C GLY A 19 22.97 18.27 -20.16
N SER A 20 22.14 17.51 -20.89
CA SER A 20 22.62 16.47 -21.82
C SER A 20 23.32 17.07 -23.05
N GLN A 21 22.83 18.22 -23.56
CA GLN A 21 23.47 18.93 -24.68
C GLN A 21 24.83 19.52 -24.29
N GLU A 22 24.98 20.01 -23.06
CA GLU A 22 26.25 20.56 -22.55
C GLU A 22 27.34 19.49 -22.37
N LYS A 23 26.98 18.26 -21.99
CA LYS A 23 27.93 17.14 -21.76
C LYS A 23 27.59 15.93 -22.62
N LYS A 24 27.65 16.12 -23.94
CA LYS A 24 27.31 15.09 -24.93
C LYS A 24 28.17 13.83 -24.77
N ARG A 25 27.53 12.71 -24.42
CA ARG A 25 28.16 11.37 -24.40
C ARG A 25 28.06 10.70 -25.78
N LYS A 26 28.94 9.74 -26.05
CA LYS A 26 29.02 9.00 -27.33
C LYS A 26 27.96 7.89 -27.49
N PHE A 27 26.97 7.81 -26.60
CA PHE A 27 25.91 6.82 -26.63
C PHE A 27 24.56 7.46 -26.30
N ARG A 28 23.46 6.84 -26.74
CA ARG A 28 22.10 7.31 -26.49
C ARG A 28 21.76 7.21 -25.00
N GLU A 29 21.57 8.35 -24.35
CA GLU A 29 21.24 8.43 -22.93
C GLU A 29 19.77 8.06 -22.68
N THR A 30 19.53 7.31 -21.60
CA THR A 30 18.19 6.95 -21.13
C THR A 30 17.81 7.87 -19.97
N VAL A 31 16.59 8.41 -20.01
CA VAL A 31 16.00 9.21 -18.93
C VAL A 31 15.26 8.27 -17.98
N GLU A 32 15.64 8.28 -16.70
CA GLU A 32 15.06 7.44 -15.66
C GLU A 32 14.35 8.29 -14.60
N LEU A 33 13.11 7.91 -14.25
CA LEU A 33 12.41 8.40 -13.07
C LEU A 33 12.94 7.68 -11.84
N GLN A 34 13.28 8.44 -10.81
CA GLN A 34 13.53 7.89 -9.49
C GLN A 34 12.42 8.32 -8.53
N ILE A 35 11.81 7.34 -7.87
CA ILE A 35 10.76 7.56 -6.88
C ILE A 35 11.29 7.02 -5.55
N ALA A 36 11.48 7.91 -4.59
CA ALA A 36 11.87 7.54 -3.23
C ALA A 36 10.63 7.57 -2.33
N LEU A 37 10.24 6.41 -1.80
CA LEU A 37 9.15 6.31 -0.83
C LEU A 37 9.67 6.71 0.55
N LYS A 38 9.06 7.72 1.16
CA LYS A 38 9.31 8.11 2.55
C LYS A 38 8.28 7.47 3.46
N ASN A 39 8.68 7.08 4.67
CA ASN A 39 7.82 6.49 5.69
C ASN A 39 7.15 5.16 5.30
N TYR A 40 7.77 4.40 4.40
CA TYR A 40 7.31 3.07 4.01
C TYR A 40 8.18 2.01 4.71
N ASP A 41 7.57 1.04 5.39
CA ASP A 41 8.31 -0.05 6.05
C ASP A 41 8.16 -1.35 5.21
N PRO A 42 9.23 -1.81 4.52
CA PRO A 42 9.17 -3.00 3.67
C PRO A 42 8.84 -4.32 4.38
N GLN A 43 8.81 -4.33 5.72
CA GLN A 43 8.43 -5.49 6.54
C GLN A 43 6.95 -5.46 6.96
N LYS A 44 6.39 -4.28 7.21
CA LYS A 44 4.99 -4.11 7.64
C LYS A 44 4.05 -3.95 6.45
N ASP A 45 4.51 -3.25 5.42
CA ASP A 45 3.68 -2.86 4.28
C ASP A 45 3.85 -3.82 3.09
N LYS A 46 2.76 -4.05 2.35
CA LYS A 46 2.72 -5.00 1.22
C LYS A 46 3.58 -4.52 0.05
N ARG A 47 4.64 -5.27 -0.27
CA ARG A 47 5.45 -5.00 -1.47
C ARG A 47 4.58 -5.02 -2.72
N PHE A 48 4.67 -3.97 -3.51
CA PHE A 48 3.96 -3.89 -4.79
C PHE A 48 4.91 -4.13 -5.97
N SER A 49 4.34 -4.71 -7.02
CA SER A 49 4.94 -4.85 -8.32
C SER A 49 3.87 -4.53 -9.35
N GLY A 50 4.18 -3.64 -10.28
CA GLY A 50 3.25 -3.23 -11.32
C GLY A 50 3.94 -3.15 -12.67
N THR A 51 3.10 -3.08 -13.70
CA THR A 51 3.53 -2.86 -15.07
C THR A 51 2.77 -1.67 -15.62
N VAL A 52 3.48 -0.68 -16.14
CA VAL A 52 2.87 0.47 -16.81
C VAL A 52 3.18 0.40 -18.28
N ARG A 53 2.16 0.59 -19.11
CA ARG A 53 2.33 0.80 -20.54
C ARG A 53 2.55 2.29 -20.78
N LEU A 54 3.73 2.65 -21.26
CA LEU A 54 4.01 4.00 -21.73
C LEU A 54 3.44 4.20 -23.13
N ARG A 55 3.19 5.45 -23.51
CA ARG A 55 2.64 5.79 -24.83
C ARG A 55 3.73 5.78 -25.90
N ASN A 56 4.92 6.24 -25.56
CA ASN A 56 6.09 6.23 -26.42
C ASN A 56 7.16 5.25 -25.91
N ILE A 57 7.89 4.61 -26.83
CA ILE A 57 8.83 3.52 -26.54
C ILE A 57 10.11 4.05 -25.89
N PRO A 58 10.36 3.79 -24.59
CA PRO A 58 11.52 4.37 -23.90
C PRO A 58 12.85 3.77 -24.37
N ARG A 59 12.87 2.45 -24.67
CA ARG A 59 14.08 1.69 -25.03
C ARG A 59 13.91 1.03 -26.41
N PRO A 60 14.26 1.72 -27.51
CA PRO A 60 14.08 1.19 -28.86
C PRO A 60 14.96 -0.03 -29.18
N ASN A 61 16.12 -0.15 -28.52
CA ASN A 61 17.06 -1.27 -28.72
C ASN A 61 16.75 -2.52 -27.87
N MET A 62 15.55 -2.61 -27.27
CA MET A 62 15.14 -3.77 -26.48
C MET A 62 14.94 -4.99 -27.38
N LYS A 63 15.68 -6.08 -27.11
CA LYS A 63 15.61 -7.29 -27.94
C LYS A 63 14.50 -8.21 -27.46
N VAL A 64 13.44 -8.33 -28.27
CA VAL A 64 12.32 -9.23 -28.04
C VAL A 64 12.52 -10.49 -28.88
N CYS A 65 12.53 -11.66 -28.24
CA CYS A 65 12.64 -12.95 -28.92
C CYS A 65 11.27 -13.63 -29.02
N VAL A 66 10.91 -14.10 -30.20
CA VAL A 66 9.66 -14.84 -30.44
C VAL A 66 9.94 -16.34 -30.32
N LEU A 67 9.14 -17.02 -29.52
CA LEU A 67 9.13 -18.47 -29.34
C LEU A 67 7.82 -18.97 -29.94
N GLY A 68 7.89 -19.67 -31.07
CA GLY A 68 6.67 -19.93 -31.82
C GLY A 68 6.73 -21.16 -32.68
N ASP A 69 5.55 -21.54 -33.18
CA ASP A 69 5.40 -22.54 -34.22
C ASP A 69 5.91 -21.98 -35.56
N GLN A 70 5.92 -22.82 -36.60
CA GLN A 70 6.50 -22.46 -37.90
C GLN A 70 5.91 -21.16 -38.48
N LYS A 71 4.59 -20.96 -38.36
CA LYS A 71 3.91 -19.72 -38.81
C LYS A 71 4.49 -18.46 -38.14
N HIS A 72 4.72 -18.50 -36.83
CA HIS A 72 5.27 -17.36 -36.10
C HIS A 72 6.77 -17.18 -36.34
N CYS A 73 7.48 -18.26 -36.69
CA CYS A 73 8.87 -18.17 -37.12
C CYS A 73 8.98 -17.50 -38.48
N ASP A 74 8.06 -17.81 -39.41
CA ASP A 74 8.03 -17.22 -40.74
C ASP A 74 7.67 -15.72 -40.68
N GLU A 75 6.63 -15.36 -39.91
CA GLU A 75 6.26 -13.95 -39.67
C GLU A 75 7.38 -13.19 -38.95
N ALA A 76 8.01 -13.78 -37.93
CA ALA A 76 9.12 -13.13 -37.22
C ALA A 76 10.34 -12.95 -38.13
N LYS A 77 10.61 -13.89 -39.03
CA LYS A 77 11.71 -13.82 -39.99
C LYS A 77 11.49 -12.74 -41.05
N GLU A 78 10.25 -12.60 -41.52
CA GLU A 78 9.85 -11.52 -42.44
C GLU A 78 10.00 -10.14 -41.78
N GLN A 79 9.68 -10.04 -40.49
CA GLN A 79 9.79 -8.81 -39.70
C GLN A 79 11.19 -8.57 -39.09
N GLY A 80 12.15 -9.47 -39.33
CA GLY A 80 13.52 -9.36 -38.78
C GLY A 80 13.62 -9.48 -37.26
N LEU A 81 12.63 -10.08 -36.59
CA LEU A 81 12.64 -10.34 -35.16
C LEU A 81 13.38 -11.66 -34.85
N PRO A 82 14.23 -11.70 -33.81
CA PRO A 82 14.86 -12.95 -33.37
C PRO A 82 13.79 -13.99 -33.01
N PHE A 83 13.83 -15.17 -33.64
CA PHE A 83 12.88 -16.25 -33.41
C PHE A 83 13.59 -17.55 -32.99
N MET A 84 12.87 -18.40 -32.27
CA MET A 84 13.30 -19.77 -31.97
C MET A 84 12.14 -20.74 -32.14
N SER A 85 12.44 -21.89 -32.74
CA SER A 85 11.50 -22.97 -32.95
C SER A 85 11.35 -23.87 -31.71
N ALA A 86 10.27 -24.65 -31.66
CA ALA A 86 10.03 -25.65 -30.62
C ALA A 86 11.17 -26.68 -30.49
N ASP A 87 11.85 -27.01 -31.58
CA ASP A 87 12.92 -28.00 -31.57
C ASP A 87 14.24 -27.45 -31.02
N ASP A 88 14.49 -26.15 -31.19
CA ASP A 88 15.63 -25.46 -30.56
C ASP A 88 15.40 -25.28 -29.05
N LEU A 89 14.16 -25.10 -28.64
CA LEU A 89 13.75 -25.12 -27.23
C LEU A 89 13.92 -26.50 -26.60
N LYS A 90 13.67 -27.59 -27.34
CA LYS A 90 13.95 -28.96 -26.88
C LYS A 90 15.44 -29.25 -26.76
N LYS A 91 16.29 -28.71 -27.63
CA LYS A 91 17.75 -28.86 -27.51
C LYS A 91 18.32 -28.21 -26.25
N LEU A 92 17.62 -27.21 -25.69
CA LEU A 92 17.98 -26.53 -24.44
C LEU A 92 17.56 -27.29 -23.16
N ASN A 93 17.10 -28.55 -23.30
CA ASN A 93 16.54 -29.47 -22.29
C ASN A 93 17.16 -29.34 -20.88
N LYS A 94 16.65 -28.39 -20.08
CA LYS A 94 17.09 -28.12 -18.69
C LYS A 94 18.56 -27.73 -18.52
N ASP A 95 19.26 -27.34 -19.58
CA ASP A 95 20.66 -26.99 -19.50
C ASP A 95 20.83 -25.60 -18.86
N LYS A 96 21.08 -25.57 -17.54
CA LYS A 96 21.06 -24.36 -16.70
C LYS A 96 21.97 -23.24 -17.22
N LYS A 97 23.10 -23.59 -17.86
CA LYS A 97 24.05 -22.62 -18.42
C LYS A 97 23.54 -22.00 -19.72
N ALA A 98 23.00 -22.80 -20.64
CA ALA A 98 22.49 -22.33 -21.92
C ALA A 98 21.22 -21.47 -21.73
N VAL A 99 20.30 -21.90 -20.86
CA VAL A 99 19.10 -21.12 -20.50
C VAL A 99 19.46 -19.79 -19.85
N LYS A 100 20.49 -19.75 -18.99
CA LYS A 100 20.98 -18.50 -18.38
C LYS A 100 21.65 -17.58 -19.40
N LYS A 101 22.32 -18.12 -20.42
CA LYS A 101 22.91 -17.35 -21.52
C LYS A 101 21.81 -16.73 -22.40
N LEU A 102 20.79 -17.52 -22.74
CA LEU A 102 19.61 -17.06 -23.49
C LEU A 102 18.83 -15.96 -22.75
N ALA A 103 18.59 -16.15 -21.45
CA ALA A 103 17.90 -15.16 -20.62
C ALA A 103 18.69 -13.84 -20.47
N LYS A 104 20.00 -13.85 -20.72
CA LYS A 104 20.85 -12.65 -20.72
C LYS A 104 20.94 -11.97 -22.09
N SER A 105 20.80 -12.72 -23.19
CA SER A 105 20.91 -12.15 -24.54
C SER A 105 19.66 -11.39 -24.98
N TYR A 106 18.49 -11.74 -24.44
CA TYR A 106 17.20 -11.13 -24.75
C TYR A 106 16.55 -10.52 -23.53
N ASP A 107 15.83 -9.41 -23.72
CA ASP A 107 15.19 -8.66 -22.63
C ASP A 107 13.78 -9.14 -22.35
N ALA A 108 13.04 -9.51 -23.41
CA ALA A 108 11.70 -10.06 -23.32
C ALA A 108 11.48 -11.22 -24.30
N PHE A 109 10.49 -12.05 -23.99
CA PHE A 109 10.09 -13.19 -24.80
C PHE A 109 8.60 -13.11 -25.13
N LEU A 110 8.24 -13.48 -26.34
CA LEU A 110 6.88 -13.71 -26.80
C LEU A 110 6.71 -15.21 -27.06
N SER A 111 5.59 -15.80 -26.69
CA SER A 111 5.30 -17.21 -26.92
C SER A 111 3.96 -17.40 -27.59
N SER A 112 3.85 -18.32 -28.55
CA SER A 112 2.55 -18.84 -28.98
C SER A 112 1.85 -19.57 -27.82
N ASP A 113 0.51 -19.61 -27.85
CA ASP A 113 -0.31 -20.33 -26.88
C ASP A 113 0.01 -21.84 -26.84
N SER A 114 0.38 -22.43 -27.99
CA SER A 114 0.82 -23.83 -28.09
C SER A 114 2.01 -24.15 -27.19
N LEU A 115 2.96 -23.21 -27.07
CA LEU A 115 4.26 -23.44 -26.43
C LEU A 115 4.30 -22.98 -24.97
N ILE A 116 3.44 -22.05 -24.54
CA ILE A 116 3.52 -21.47 -23.18
C ILE A 116 3.39 -22.53 -22.08
N LYS A 117 2.56 -23.56 -22.30
CA LYS A 117 2.34 -24.67 -21.37
C LYS A 117 3.58 -25.58 -21.25
N GLN A 118 4.39 -25.66 -22.31
CA GLN A 118 5.57 -26.52 -22.36
C GLN A 118 6.83 -25.80 -21.86
N ILE A 119 6.86 -24.47 -21.88
CA ILE A 119 8.01 -23.64 -21.49
C ILE A 119 8.53 -23.94 -20.07
N PRO A 120 7.68 -24.05 -19.01
CA PRO A 120 8.16 -24.41 -17.68
C PRO A 120 8.83 -25.79 -17.62
N ARG A 121 8.38 -26.75 -18.45
CA ARG A 121 8.92 -28.12 -18.50
C ARG A 121 10.24 -28.19 -19.27
N LEU A 122 10.36 -27.46 -20.38
CA LEU A 122 11.52 -27.48 -21.28
C LEU A 122 12.68 -26.60 -20.77
N LEU A 123 12.39 -25.38 -20.32
CA LEU A 123 13.39 -24.40 -19.88
C LEU A 123 13.60 -24.37 -18.36
N GLY A 124 12.76 -25.08 -17.61
CA GLY A 124 12.83 -25.12 -16.15
C GLY A 124 12.60 -23.74 -15.50
N PRO A 125 13.01 -23.56 -14.23
CA PRO A 125 12.78 -22.31 -13.50
C PRO A 125 13.68 -21.15 -13.96
N GLY A 126 14.55 -21.35 -14.96
CA GLY A 126 15.58 -20.40 -15.37
C GLY A 126 15.03 -19.04 -15.82
N LEU A 127 14.00 -19.05 -16.67
CA LEU A 127 13.34 -17.83 -17.14
C LEU A 127 12.50 -17.14 -16.06
N ASN A 128 11.81 -17.93 -15.23
CA ASN A 128 10.99 -17.38 -14.15
C ASN A 128 11.86 -16.69 -13.07
N LYS A 129 12.98 -17.32 -12.69
CA LYS A 129 13.95 -16.74 -11.76
C LYS A 129 14.60 -15.45 -12.31
N ALA A 130 14.68 -15.30 -13.63
CA ALA A 130 15.15 -14.09 -14.28
C ALA A 130 14.07 -13.00 -14.40
N GLY A 131 12.81 -13.29 -14.05
CA GLY A 131 11.68 -12.35 -14.19
C GLY A 131 11.25 -12.09 -15.64
N LYS A 132 11.72 -12.91 -16.58
CA LYS A 132 11.51 -12.76 -18.03
C LYS A 132 10.58 -13.83 -18.57
N PHE A 133 9.46 -14.08 -17.87
CA PHE A 133 8.48 -15.05 -18.35
C PHE A 133 7.80 -14.52 -19.63
N PRO A 134 7.66 -15.35 -20.68
CA PRO A 134 7.11 -14.90 -21.95
C PRO A 134 5.66 -14.43 -21.85
N SER A 135 5.30 -13.43 -22.66
CA SER A 135 3.90 -13.04 -22.88
C SER A 135 3.28 -13.91 -23.98
N VAL A 136 1.98 -14.20 -23.87
CA VAL A 136 1.23 -14.97 -24.87
C VAL A 136 0.93 -14.13 -26.10
N VAL A 137 1.04 -14.73 -27.29
CA VAL A 137 0.56 -14.21 -28.57
C VAL A 137 -0.39 -15.23 -29.18
N THR A 138 -1.49 -14.72 -29.75
CA THR A 138 -2.43 -15.53 -30.54
C THR A 138 -2.13 -15.41 -32.03
N HIS A 139 -2.58 -16.39 -32.83
CA HIS A 139 -2.34 -16.38 -34.29
C HIS A 139 -3.02 -15.25 -35.06
N ASN A 140 -3.94 -14.51 -34.42
CA ASN A 140 -4.64 -13.38 -35.03
C ASN A 140 -3.98 -12.04 -34.72
N ASP A 141 -3.04 -12.00 -33.77
CA ASP A 141 -2.37 -10.77 -33.34
C ASP A 141 -1.11 -10.52 -34.18
N SER A 142 -0.83 -9.26 -34.48
CA SER A 142 0.44 -8.89 -35.12
C SER A 142 1.59 -8.95 -34.10
N LEU A 143 2.63 -9.74 -34.43
CA LEU A 143 3.85 -9.86 -33.63
C LEU A 143 4.52 -8.51 -33.39
N THR A 144 4.48 -7.62 -34.39
CA THR A 144 5.07 -6.28 -34.31
C THR A 144 4.37 -5.40 -33.28
N ALA A 145 3.03 -5.35 -33.30
CA ALA A 145 2.27 -4.56 -32.33
C ALA A 145 2.48 -5.09 -30.90
N LYS A 146 2.49 -6.42 -30.72
CA LYS A 146 2.77 -7.04 -29.41
C LYS A 146 4.21 -6.81 -28.95
N ALA A 147 5.17 -6.84 -29.87
CA ALA A 147 6.56 -6.51 -29.55
C ALA A 147 6.70 -5.04 -29.13
N ASP A 148 6.03 -4.12 -29.83
CA ASP A 148 6.05 -2.70 -29.50
C ASP A 148 5.30 -2.40 -28.19
N GLU A 149 4.21 -3.12 -27.90
CA GLU A 149 3.55 -3.10 -26.59
C GLU A 149 4.50 -3.49 -25.47
N ILE A 150 5.31 -4.53 -25.67
CA ILE A 150 6.31 -4.95 -24.67
C ILE A 150 7.42 -3.92 -24.53
N LYS A 151 7.91 -3.36 -25.64
CA LYS A 151 8.94 -2.30 -25.60
C LYS A 151 8.44 -1.05 -24.88
N ALA A 152 7.15 -0.74 -25.00
CA ALA A 152 6.50 0.37 -24.30
C ALA A 152 6.12 0.04 -22.85
N THR A 153 6.08 -1.23 -22.47
CA THR A 153 5.71 -1.65 -21.11
C THR A 153 6.94 -1.69 -20.20
N VAL A 154 6.90 -0.90 -19.14
CA VAL A 154 7.94 -0.87 -18.12
C VAL A 154 7.42 -1.53 -16.84
N LYS A 155 8.16 -2.53 -16.35
CA LYS A 155 7.87 -3.20 -15.09
C LYS A 155 8.59 -2.48 -13.96
N PHE A 156 7.88 -2.14 -12.89
CA PHE A 156 8.46 -1.62 -11.67
C PHE A 156 8.18 -2.61 -10.53
N GLN A 157 9.23 -3.02 -9.83
CA GLN A 157 9.12 -3.95 -8.72
C GLN A 157 9.86 -3.38 -7.53
N MET A 158 9.16 -3.23 -6.41
CA MET A 158 9.78 -2.86 -5.16
C MET A 158 10.56 -4.07 -4.62
N LYS A 159 11.88 -3.92 -4.52
CA LYS A 159 12.76 -4.92 -3.93
C LYS A 159 12.95 -4.62 -2.44
N LYS A 160 14.19 -4.65 -1.95
CA LYS A 160 14.54 -4.31 -0.56
C LYS A 160 14.81 -2.81 -0.36
N VAL A 161 15.05 -2.08 -1.45
CA VAL A 161 15.41 -0.66 -1.42
C VAL A 161 14.14 0.18 -1.62
N LEU A 162 14.03 1.29 -0.88
CA LEU A 162 12.90 2.24 -0.90
C LEU A 162 12.84 3.12 -2.15
N CYS A 163 13.85 3.03 -3.02
CA CYS A 163 13.93 3.77 -4.27
C CYS A 163 13.53 2.86 -5.43
N LEU A 164 12.58 3.33 -6.24
CA LEU A 164 12.17 2.73 -7.49
C LEU A 164 12.78 3.53 -8.63
N ALA A 165 13.32 2.83 -9.63
CA ALA A 165 13.86 3.44 -10.85
C ALA A 165 13.08 2.89 -12.06
N VAL A 166 12.56 3.79 -12.90
CA VAL A 166 11.75 3.46 -14.07
C VAL A 166 12.25 4.24 -15.26
N ALA A 167 12.54 3.56 -16.38
CA ALA A 167 12.94 4.26 -17.60
C ALA A 167 11.73 4.91 -18.29
N ILE A 168 11.77 6.22 -18.51
CA ILE A 168 10.66 6.98 -19.12
C ILE A 168 10.91 7.28 -20.59
N GLY A 169 12.18 7.37 -21.00
CA GLY A 169 12.52 7.78 -22.36
C GLY A 169 14.02 7.83 -22.63
N HIS A 170 14.38 8.50 -23.71
CA HIS A 170 15.76 8.77 -24.11
C HIS A 170 15.87 10.21 -24.63
N VAL A 171 17.08 10.74 -24.72
CA VAL A 171 17.32 12.17 -25.01
C VAL A 171 16.92 12.61 -26.43
N GLU A 172 16.83 11.68 -27.39
CA GLU A 172 16.32 11.95 -28.75
C GLU A 172 14.78 12.15 -28.82
N MET A 173 14.04 11.92 -27.73
CA MET A 173 12.59 12.19 -27.69
C MET A 173 12.33 13.69 -27.55
N SER A 174 11.17 14.14 -28.05
CA SER A 174 10.70 15.50 -27.79
C SER A 174 10.33 15.68 -26.31
N GLN A 175 10.39 16.93 -25.84
CA GLN A 175 9.97 17.27 -24.48
C GLN A 175 8.51 16.88 -24.21
N GLU A 176 7.63 17.04 -25.22
CA GLU A 176 6.22 16.67 -25.13
C GLU A 176 6.03 15.15 -24.99
N GLU A 177 6.79 14.34 -25.73
CA GLU A 177 6.74 12.88 -25.63
C GLU A 177 7.23 12.38 -24.26
N LEU A 178 8.30 13.00 -23.74
CA LEU A 178 8.80 12.70 -22.40
C LEU A 178 7.78 13.09 -21.32
N PHE A 179 7.10 14.22 -21.49
CA PHE A 179 6.05 14.66 -20.58
C PHE A 179 4.83 13.72 -20.62
N GLN A 180 4.38 13.32 -21.81
CA GLN A 180 3.29 12.34 -21.95
C GLN A 180 3.65 11.00 -21.32
N ASN A 181 4.90 10.58 -21.44
CA ASN A 181 5.38 9.38 -20.77
C ASN A 181 5.45 9.60 -19.25
N LEU A 182 5.89 10.75 -18.75
CA LEU A 182 5.88 11.09 -17.32
C LEU A 182 4.47 11.06 -16.73
N GLU A 183 3.50 11.69 -17.40
CA GLU A 183 2.10 11.75 -16.97
C GLU A 183 1.43 10.37 -16.95
N ASN A 184 1.77 9.51 -17.92
CA ASN A 184 1.29 8.12 -17.97
C ASN A 184 2.14 7.15 -17.13
N SER A 185 3.34 7.53 -16.72
CA SER A 185 4.27 6.66 -15.98
C SER A 185 3.80 6.39 -14.55
N ALA A 186 4.58 5.57 -13.85
CA ALA A 186 4.38 5.05 -12.51
C ALA A 186 3.71 5.99 -11.51
N LEU A 187 3.82 7.31 -11.62
CA LEU A 187 3.10 8.26 -10.78
C LEU A 187 1.58 8.04 -10.80
N LYS A 188 0.94 7.91 -11.98
CA LYS A 188 -0.52 7.73 -12.02
C LYS A 188 -0.93 6.35 -11.52
N SER A 189 -0.21 5.29 -11.87
CA SER A 189 -0.50 3.93 -11.36
C SER A 189 -0.17 3.76 -9.88
N LEU A 190 0.86 4.43 -9.35
CA LEU A 190 1.20 4.45 -7.93
C LEU A 190 0.20 5.28 -7.16
N LEU A 191 -0.20 6.43 -7.69
CA LEU A 191 -1.29 7.26 -7.17
C LEU A 191 -2.66 6.62 -7.37
N ASP A 192 -2.85 5.68 -8.30
CA ASP A 192 -4.09 4.91 -8.46
C ASP A 192 -4.08 3.71 -7.49
N SER A 193 -2.92 3.08 -7.24
CA SER A 193 -2.80 2.13 -6.12
C SER A 193 -2.87 2.80 -4.75
N ASP A 194 -2.45 4.06 -4.66
CA ASP A 194 -2.59 4.97 -3.53
C ASP A 194 -3.64 6.06 -3.83
N THR A 195 -4.74 5.73 -4.56
CA THR A 195 -5.90 6.67 -4.62
C THR A 195 -6.58 6.58 -3.26
N MET A 196 -5.94 7.21 -2.30
CA MET A 196 -6.39 7.56 -0.97
C MET A 196 -7.49 8.64 -1.04
N GLU A 197 -8.53 8.40 -1.83
CA GLU A 197 -9.83 9.07 -1.66
C GLU A 197 -10.99 8.06 -1.52
N ASN A 198 -10.75 6.77 -1.77
CA ASN A 198 -11.56 5.70 -1.21
C ASN A 198 -10.65 4.78 -0.42
N THR A 199 -10.28 5.21 0.79
CA THR A 199 -9.96 4.24 1.84
C THR A 199 -11.20 3.38 1.93
N ALA A 200 -11.16 2.15 1.39
CA ALA A 200 -12.19 1.17 1.70
C ALA A 200 -12.14 1.05 3.23
N ILE A 201 -13.11 1.65 3.92
CA ILE A 201 -13.20 1.55 5.35
C ILE A 201 -13.53 0.08 5.60
N THR A 202 -12.51 -0.68 5.97
CA THR A 202 -12.61 -2.13 6.16
C THR A 202 -12.95 -2.48 7.60
N SER A 203 -12.72 -1.57 8.54
CA SER A 203 -12.93 -1.82 9.95
C SER A 203 -13.28 -0.56 10.74
N ARG A 204 -13.91 -0.75 11.91
CA ARG A 204 -14.18 0.33 12.87
C ARG A 204 -12.89 1.00 13.38
N ALA A 205 -11.80 0.24 13.49
CA ALA A 205 -10.51 0.77 13.92
C ALA A 205 -9.98 1.84 12.97
N ASP A 206 -10.21 1.68 11.65
CA ASP A 206 -9.82 2.65 10.64
C ASP A 206 -10.58 3.98 10.83
N VAL A 207 -11.87 3.91 11.17
CA VAL A 207 -12.68 5.11 11.45
C VAL A 207 -12.21 5.82 12.72
N THR A 208 -11.90 5.07 13.79
CA THR A 208 -11.34 5.64 15.02
C THR A 208 -10.01 6.35 14.76
N GLN A 209 -9.13 5.76 13.96
CA GLN A 209 -7.87 6.39 13.57
C GLN A 209 -8.09 7.66 12.75
N MET A 210 -9.05 7.67 11.83
CA MET A 210 -9.42 8.87 11.08
C MET A 210 -9.91 10.01 12.00
N ILE A 211 -10.72 9.71 13.01
CA ILE A 211 -11.18 10.69 14.01
C ILE A 211 -9.98 11.28 14.78
N LEU A 212 -9.05 10.42 15.21
CA LEU A 212 -7.84 10.86 15.93
C LEU A 212 -6.94 11.73 15.05
N VAL A 213 -6.73 11.36 13.79
CA VAL A 213 -5.94 12.14 12.83
C VAL A 213 -6.58 13.51 12.56
N GLN A 214 -7.90 13.56 12.39
CA GLN A 214 -8.63 14.82 12.19
C GLN A 214 -8.62 15.72 13.44
N LYS A 215 -8.64 15.13 14.63
CA LYS A 215 -8.50 15.87 15.89
C LYS A 215 -7.11 16.51 15.99
N VAL A 216 -6.04 15.76 15.68
CA VAL A 216 -4.66 16.25 15.71
C VAL A 216 -4.43 17.32 14.65
N SER A 217 -4.94 17.12 13.43
CA SER A 217 -4.77 18.10 12.35
C SER A 217 -5.48 19.42 12.61
N LYS A 218 -6.63 19.38 13.31
CA LYS A 218 -7.41 20.57 13.71
C LYS A 218 -6.98 21.14 15.07
N GLY A 219 -6.05 20.49 15.78
CA GLY A 219 -5.54 20.95 17.08
C GLY A 219 -6.58 20.95 18.21
N LEU A 220 -7.65 20.16 18.10
CA LEU A 220 -8.80 20.23 19.02
C LEU A 220 -8.56 19.45 20.32
N ARG A 221 -9.00 20.00 21.45
CA ARG A 221 -9.03 19.28 22.73
C ARG A 221 -10.37 18.56 22.90
N TRP A 222 -10.38 17.40 23.58
CA TRP A 222 -11.62 16.66 23.83
C TRP A 222 -12.65 17.48 24.63
N THR A 223 -12.19 18.43 25.45
CA THR A 223 -13.03 19.39 26.17
C THR A 223 -13.83 20.29 25.23
N GLU A 224 -13.24 20.71 24.11
CA GLU A 224 -13.90 21.58 23.12
C GLU A 224 -14.90 20.80 22.26
N VAL A 225 -14.58 19.54 21.97
CA VAL A 225 -15.48 18.60 21.28
C VAL A 225 -16.70 18.30 22.17
N ALA A 226 -16.47 18.08 23.46
CA ALA A 226 -17.52 17.77 24.44
C ALA A 226 -18.47 18.96 24.69
N ASN A 227 -17.91 20.17 24.80
CA ASN A 227 -18.71 21.40 24.96
C ASN A 227 -19.64 21.66 23.77
N LYS A 228 -19.24 21.30 22.54
CA LYS A 228 -20.08 21.44 21.34
C LYS A 228 -21.14 20.35 21.19
N LEU A 229 -20.86 19.16 21.71
CA LEU A 229 -21.83 18.05 21.75
C LEU A 229 -22.78 18.15 22.96
N GLY A 230 -22.53 19.05 23.91
CA GLY A 230 -23.34 19.22 25.12
C GLY A 230 -23.23 18.03 26.08
N ARG A 231 -22.12 17.30 26.06
CA ARG A 231 -21.88 16.07 26.83
C ARG A 231 -20.58 16.18 27.64
N SER A 232 -20.34 15.27 28.59
CA SER A 232 -19.09 15.27 29.36
C SER A 232 -17.90 14.83 28.51
N LYS A 233 -16.68 15.27 28.86
CA LYS A 233 -15.45 14.97 28.10
C LYS A 233 -15.18 13.46 27.99
N GLU A 234 -15.54 12.72 29.03
CA GLU A 234 -15.41 11.27 29.13
C GLU A 234 -16.42 10.56 28.25
N TRP A 235 -17.67 11.03 28.28
CA TRP A 235 -18.74 10.52 27.43
C TRP A 235 -18.45 10.81 25.96
N THR A 236 -17.96 11.99 25.61
CA THR A 236 -17.59 12.32 24.21
C THR A 236 -16.40 11.51 23.72
N THR A 237 -15.43 11.22 24.57
CA THR A 237 -14.28 10.38 24.21
C THR A 237 -14.70 8.92 24.03
N ALA A 238 -15.58 8.41 24.90
CA ALA A 238 -16.16 7.08 24.80
C ALA A 238 -17.16 6.96 23.64
N ALA A 239 -18.00 7.95 23.38
CA ALA A 239 -19.02 7.95 22.33
C ALA A 239 -18.41 8.12 20.92
N CYS A 240 -17.28 8.84 20.78
CA CYS A 240 -16.47 8.81 19.56
C CYS A 240 -15.91 7.42 19.26
N LEU A 241 -15.85 6.55 20.27
CA LEU A 241 -15.46 5.15 20.14
C LEU A 241 -16.67 4.22 20.04
N GLU A 242 -17.83 4.58 20.60
CA GLU A 242 -18.93 3.62 20.87
C GLU A 242 -20.34 3.97 20.35
N GLU A 243 -20.88 5.21 20.41
CA GLU A 243 -22.37 5.37 20.32
C GLU A 243 -23.01 6.56 19.56
N GLU A 244 -22.31 7.57 18.98
CA GLU A 244 -23.01 8.61 18.19
C GLU A 244 -22.37 8.96 16.84
N ALA A 245 -22.62 8.14 15.82
CA ALA A 245 -22.02 8.28 14.50
C ALA A 245 -22.33 9.60 13.76
N VAL A 246 -23.55 10.13 13.87
CA VAL A 246 -24.03 11.20 12.98
C VAL A 246 -23.38 12.54 13.31
N ALA A 247 -23.44 12.98 14.58
CA ALA A 247 -22.87 14.26 15.00
C ALA A 247 -21.34 14.31 14.85
N ILE A 248 -20.67 13.17 15.05
CA ILE A 248 -19.22 13.02 14.94
C ILE A 248 -18.78 13.08 13.47
N VAL A 249 -19.50 12.42 12.56
CA VAL A 249 -19.22 12.47 11.11
C VAL A 249 -19.38 13.89 10.56
N THR A 250 -20.44 14.61 10.96
CA THR A 250 -20.65 16.00 10.55
C THR A 250 -19.58 16.94 11.13
N PHE A 251 -19.19 16.75 12.39
CA PHE A 251 -18.20 17.62 13.05
C PHE A 251 -16.77 17.43 12.50
N PHE A 252 -16.37 16.17 12.26
CA PHE A 252 -15.04 15.87 11.74
C PHE A 252 -14.95 15.94 10.22
N ASN A 253 -16.07 16.15 9.53
CA ASN A 253 -16.19 16.14 8.06
C ASN A 253 -15.72 14.80 7.47
N LEU A 254 -16.17 13.70 8.07
CA LEU A 254 -15.81 12.35 7.66
C LEU A 254 -16.71 11.89 6.49
N PRO A 255 -16.23 11.00 5.63
CA PRO A 255 -17.04 10.46 4.54
C PRO A 255 -18.26 9.68 5.07
N SER A 256 -19.38 9.72 4.33
CA SER A 256 -20.65 9.08 4.70
C SER A 256 -20.54 7.56 4.91
N GLN A 257 -19.50 6.94 4.35
CA GLN A 257 -19.15 5.54 4.52
C GLN A 257 -18.72 5.17 5.96
N CYS A 258 -18.33 6.14 6.81
CA CYS A 258 -17.96 5.89 8.21
C CYS A 258 -19.17 5.59 9.12
N LEU A 259 -20.37 6.02 8.70
CA LEU A 259 -21.57 6.02 9.53
C LEU A 259 -22.07 4.60 9.89
N PRO A 260 -22.13 3.64 8.95
CA PRO A 260 -22.51 2.25 9.26
C PRO A 260 -21.51 1.58 10.21
N TRP A 261 -20.22 1.86 10.06
CA TRP A 261 -19.16 1.28 10.91
C TRP A 261 -19.23 1.78 12.36
N LEU A 262 -19.55 3.06 12.58
CA LEU A 262 -19.76 3.62 13.92
C LEU A 262 -21.08 3.14 14.55
N GLN A 263 -22.07 2.75 13.73
CA GLN A 263 -23.35 2.18 14.19
C GLN A 263 -23.30 0.67 14.43
N THR A 264 -22.24 -0.03 14.03
CA THR A 264 -22.08 -1.44 14.41
C THR A 264 -21.95 -1.57 15.92
N VAL A 265 -22.56 -2.59 16.52
CA VAL A 265 -22.43 -2.85 17.96
C VAL A 265 -20.97 -3.20 18.26
N PRO A 266 -20.28 -2.49 19.18
CA PRO A 266 -18.88 -2.78 19.49
C PRO A 266 -18.76 -4.17 20.12
N TYR A 267 -17.70 -4.89 19.75
CA TYR A 267 -17.29 -6.10 20.47
C TYR A 267 -16.78 -5.66 21.86
N LYS A 268 -17.48 -6.07 22.91
CA LYS A 268 -17.11 -5.76 24.30
C LYS A 268 -15.85 -6.54 24.66
N SER A 269 -14.70 -5.85 24.61
CA SER A 269 -13.34 -6.33 24.87
C SER A 269 -12.66 -7.13 23.74
N GLN A 270 -11.38 -6.82 23.52
CA GLN A 270 -10.45 -7.70 22.81
C GLN A 270 -9.72 -8.57 23.84
N PRO A 271 -9.62 -9.90 23.63
CA PRO A 271 -8.84 -10.76 24.53
C PRO A 271 -7.34 -10.49 24.36
N GLY A 272 -6.68 -10.03 25.44
CA GLY A 272 -5.23 -9.83 25.46
C GLY A 272 -4.77 -8.75 26.46
N ILE A 273 -3.50 -8.82 26.86
CA ILE A 273 -2.87 -7.77 27.67
C ILE A 273 -2.67 -6.52 26.78
N PRO A 274 -3.05 -5.31 27.23
CA PRO A 274 -2.85 -4.09 26.45
C PRO A 274 -1.37 -3.85 26.14
N SER A 275 -1.05 -3.52 24.90
CA SER A 275 0.32 -3.17 24.47
C SER A 275 0.67 -1.69 24.69
N ASP A 276 -0.34 -0.83 24.88
CA ASP A 276 -0.16 0.59 25.19
C ASP A 276 0.36 0.78 26.63
N PRO A 277 1.42 1.57 26.87
CA PRO A 277 2.00 1.73 28.19
C PRO A 277 1.04 2.28 29.26
N ALA A 278 0.13 3.18 28.91
CA ALA A 278 -0.81 3.74 29.88
C ALA A 278 -1.91 2.73 30.24
N LEU A 279 -2.44 2.02 29.25
CA LEU A 279 -3.42 0.95 29.46
C LEU A 279 -2.81 -0.26 30.19
N TYR A 280 -1.55 -0.59 29.89
CA TYR A 280 -0.81 -1.66 30.57
C TYR A 280 -0.66 -1.37 32.06
N ARG A 281 -0.37 -0.13 32.46
CA ARG A 281 -0.27 0.25 33.88
C ARG A 281 -1.59 0.15 34.63
N LEU A 282 -2.71 0.48 33.98
CA LEU A 282 -4.03 0.28 34.58
C LEU A 282 -4.37 -1.21 34.72
N TYR A 283 -4.01 -2.02 33.72
CA TYR A 283 -4.15 -3.48 33.79
C TYR A 283 -3.29 -4.09 34.91
N GLU A 284 -2.04 -3.62 35.07
CA GLU A 284 -1.14 -4.01 36.15
C GLU A 284 -1.71 -3.60 37.52
N ALA A 285 -2.22 -2.37 37.66
CA ALA A 285 -2.85 -1.91 38.89
C ALA A 285 -4.07 -2.76 39.27
N LEU A 286 -4.90 -3.15 38.30
CA LEU A 286 -6.01 -4.09 38.52
C LEU A 286 -5.51 -5.51 38.87
N GLY A 287 -4.38 -5.96 38.31
CA GLY A 287 -3.78 -7.24 38.67
C GLY A 287 -3.25 -7.27 40.11
N VAL A 288 -2.66 -6.17 40.57
CA VAL A 288 -2.07 -6.06 41.91
C VAL A 288 -3.13 -5.78 42.97
N TYR A 289 -4.01 -4.79 42.73
CA TYR A 289 -4.99 -4.32 43.72
C TYR A 289 -6.40 -4.88 43.51
N GLY A 290 -6.68 -5.52 42.38
CA GLY A 290 -8.00 -6.07 42.06
C GLY A 290 -8.54 -7.06 43.09
N PRO A 291 -7.75 -8.01 43.63
CA PRO A 291 -8.21 -8.87 44.72
C PRO A 291 -8.65 -8.07 45.95
N ALA A 292 -7.86 -7.08 46.38
CA ALA A 292 -8.20 -6.24 47.52
C ALA A 292 -9.46 -5.39 47.25
N MET A 293 -9.59 -4.81 46.06
CA MET A 293 -10.79 -4.07 45.64
C MET A 293 -12.03 -4.97 45.63
N LYS A 294 -11.91 -6.20 45.15
CA LYS A 294 -12.99 -7.18 45.14
C LYS A 294 -13.47 -7.50 46.56
N GLU A 295 -12.53 -7.79 47.47
CA GLU A 295 -12.86 -8.08 48.87
C GLU A 295 -13.57 -6.88 49.53
N LEU A 296 -13.07 -5.66 49.35
CA LEU A 296 -13.72 -4.45 49.90
C LEU A 296 -15.13 -4.24 49.33
N ILE A 297 -15.33 -4.49 48.04
CA ILE A 297 -16.67 -4.40 47.42
C ILE A 297 -17.60 -5.48 47.99
N HIS A 298 -17.10 -6.70 48.19
CA HIS A 298 -17.89 -7.80 48.75
C HIS A 298 -18.18 -7.61 50.24
N GLU A 299 -17.30 -6.94 50.97
CA GLU A 299 -17.49 -6.55 52.37
C GLU A 299 -18.58 -5.47 52.50
N GLU A 300 -18.54 -4.43 51.66
CA GLU A 300 -19.50 -3.32 51.75
C GLU A 300 -20.86 -3.61 51.10
N PHE A 301 -20.89 -4.33 49.96
CA PHE A 301 -22.09 -4.51 49.13
C PHE A 301 -22.58 -5.96 49.03
N GLY A 302 -21.80 -6.92 49.51
CA GLY A 302 -22.11 -8.35 49.42
C GLY A 302 -21.74 -8.99 48.08
N ASP A 303 -22.25 -10.20 47.85
CA ASP A 303 -21.91 -11.00 46.68
C ASP A 303 -22.56 -10.45 45.39
N GLY A 304 -21.74 -9.92 44.50
CA GLY A 304 -22.17 -9.28 43.27
C GLY A 304 -21.02 -8.70 42.45
N ILE A 305 -21.38 -7.96 41.41
CA ILE A 305 -20.44 -7.29 40.50
C ILE A 305 -20.81 -5.83 40.28
N MET A 306 -19.80 -5.02 39.95
CA MET A 306 -20.01 -3.68 39.44
C MET A 306 -20.36 -3.72 37.94
N SER A 307 -21.45 -3.07 37.55
CA SER A 307 -21.89 -2.97 36.16
C SER A 307 -20.89 -2.18 35.31
N ALA A 308 -20.50 -2.74 34.17
CA ALA A 308 -19.75 -2.04 33.12
C ALA A 308 -20.68 -1.31 32.11
N ILE A 309 -22.00 -1.44 32.26
CA ILE A 309 -23.00 -0.83 31.37
C ILE A 309 -23.50 0.49 31.95
N ASP A 310 -23.91 0.49 33.22
CA ASP A 310 -24.27 1.69 33.98
C ASP A 310 -23.04 2.10 34.79
N PHE A 311 -22.06 2.66 34.07
CA PHE A 311 -20.74 2.98 34.56
C PHE A 311 -20.38 4.43 34.20
N LYS A 312 -19.92 5.16 35.22
CA LYS A 312 -19.39 6.52 35.08
C LYS A 312 -17.92 6.49 35.48
N PHE A 313 -17.09 7.13 34.67
CA PHE A 313 -15.70 7.40 35.04
C PHE A 313 -15.38 8.87 34.89
N ASN A 314 -14.49 9.36 35.74
CA ASN A 314 -13.95 10.71 35.70
C ASN A 314 -12.42 10.65 35.87
N VAL A 315 -11.71 11.48 35.12
CA VAL A 315 -10.25 11.63 35.23
C VAL A 315 -9.90 13.07 35.54
N GLU A 316 -9.24 13.26 36.67
CA GLU A 316 -8.83 14.56 37.20
C GLU A 316 -7.31 14.60 37.39
N ARG A 317 -6.74 15.80 37.25
CA ARG A 317 -5.35 16.05 37.61
C ARG A 317 -5.32 16.44 39.08
N GLU A 318 -4.58 15.70 39.88
CA GLU A 318 -4.37 15.99 41.29
C GLU A 318 -2.95 16.55 41.48
N PRO A 319 -2.80 17.81 41.91
CA PRO A 319 -1.48 18.39 42.12
C PRO A 319 -0.80 17.73 43.33
N ASP A 320 0.43 17.26 43.15
CA ASP A 320 1.24 16.65 44.20
C ASP A 320 2.68 17.21 44.19
N PRO A 321 3.31 17.44 45.35
CA PRO A 321 4.68 17.99 45.42
C PRO A 321 5.73 17.18 44.66
N ASN A 322 5.52 15.87 44.44
CA ASN A 322 6.44 14.99 43.74
C ASN A 322 6.07 14.76 42.26
N GLY A 323 5.10 15.51 41.75
CA GLY A 323 4.61 15.44 40.37
C GLY A 323 3.12 15.14 40.32
N ASP A 324 2.40 15.87 39.46
CA ASP A 324 0.95 15.74 39.30
C ASP A 324 0.49 14.29 39.12
N ARG A 325 -0.51 13.90 39.90
CA ARG A 325 -1.11 12.57 39.89
C ARG A 325 -2.32 12.53 38.98
N VAL A 326 -2.56 11.34 38.41
CA VAL A 326 -3.78 11.04 37.65
C VAL A 326 -4.77 10.42 38.60
N LYS A 327 -5.82 11.18 38.96
CA LYS A 327 -6.91 10.70 39.81
C LYS A 327 -8.02 10.14 38.92
N ILE A 328 -8.33 8.86 39.12
CA ILE A 328 -9.39 8.16 38.39
C ILE A 328 -10.50 7.81 39.38
N ILE A 329 -11.73 8.22 39.08
CA ILE A 329 -12.91 7.90 39.90
C ILE A 329 -13.80 6.99 39.06
N TRP A 330 -14.02 5.76 39.55
CA TRP A 330 -14.92 4.78 38.94
C TRP A 330 -16.18 4.63 39.78
N SER A 331 -17.34 4.72 39.12
CA SER A 331 -18.65 4.58 39.75
C SER A 331 -19.55 3.73 38.86
N GLY A 332 -19.77 2.48 39.24
CA GLY A 332 -20.71 1.59 38.56
C GLY A 332 -21.87 1.17 39.45
N LYS A 333 -23.02 0.88 38.84
CA LYS A 333 -24.16 0.29 39.55
C LYS A 333 -23.79 -1.10 40.08
N PHE A 334 -24.04 -1.36 41.37
CA PHE A 334 -23.88 -2.69 41.95
C PHE A 334 -24.99 -3.64 41.49
N LEU A 335 -24.60 -4.86 41.10
CA LEU A 335 -25.48 -5.92 40.64
C LEU A 335 -25.30 -7.15 41.54
N PRO A 336 -26.24 -7.42 42.47
CA PRO A 336 -26.17 -8.61 43.31
C PRO A 336 -26.39 -9.86 42.48
N TYR A 337 -25.71 -10.96 42.82
CA TYR A 337 -25.99 -12.25 42.21
C TYR A 337 -27.32 -12.81 42.72
N GLN A 338 -28.13 -13.36 41.82
CA GLN A 338 -29.36 -14.05 42.22
C GLN A 338 -28.99 -15.39 42.86
N ARG A 339 -29.49 -15.63 44.08
CA ARG A 339 -29.49 -16.96 44.70
C ARG A 339 -30.66 -17.74 44.10
N PHE A 340 -30.36 -18.74 43.28
CA PHE A 340 -31.34 -19.73 42.84
C PHE A 340 -31.60 -20.77 43.93
#